data_AF-A0A2S7SSD1-F1
#
_entry.id   AF-A0A2S7SSD1-F1
#
_cell.length_a   1.000
_cell.length_b   1.000
_cell.length_c   1.000
_cell.angle_alpha   90.00
_cell.angle_beta   90.00
_cell.angle_gamma   90.00
#
_symmetry.space_group_name_H-M   'P 1'
#
loop_
_entity.id
_entity.type
_entity.pdbx_description
1 polymer ?
#
loop_
_entity_poly.entity_id
_entity_poly.type
_entity_poly.pdbx_seq_one_letter_code
_entity_poly.pdbx_strand_id
1 'polypeptide(L)'
;MKTLAFILLILFFWFSASAQVVAIQCVKAPRMAYVGLDNPLKVAVDGYPGSALMVTVDNGGIDGSNGDYIFTPKYPSDSITIRVQVRTPTQIKEVQKIKVKLECFPIDSTTFMGHRSGFITAGQVRVAIGLDGNPQGFELTPHFHVTGFKVRVIRDGEEILSKSLSNRRGARFVDDEEVERVMSNINAGDSIIFTNITYLGYGECTGTMKSMEFVAN
;
A
#
# COMPACT_ATOMS: atom_id res chain seq x y z
N MET A 1 11.29 68.01 -8.26
CA MET A 1 11.71 66.59 -8.42
C MET A 1 11.78 65.80 -7.10
N LYS A 2 11.93 66.41 -5.91
CA LYS A 2 12.01 65.67 -4.63
C LYS A 2 10.66 65.18 -4.07
N THR A 3 9.55 65.81 -4.43
CA THR A 3 8.20 65.47 -3.95
C THR A 3 7.56 64.28 -4.67
N LEU A 4 7.92 64.02 -5.93
CA LEU A 4 7.38 62.89 -6.70
C LEU A 4 7.94 61.53 -6.22
N ALA A 5 9.19 61.51 -5.74
CA ALA A 5 9.84 60.32 -5.20
C ALA A 5 9.24 59.86 -3.86
N PHE A 6 8.69 60.78 -3.07
CA PHE A 6 8.11 60.48 -1.76
C PHE A 6 6.72 59.82 -1.87
N ILE A 7 5.94 60.18 -2.89
CA ILE A 7 4.62 59.59 -3.17
C ILE A 7 4.78 58.15 -3.71
N LEU A 8 5.82 57.90 -4.51
CA LEU A 8 6.12 56.55 -5.03
C LEU A 8 6.54 55.57 -3.91
N LEU A 9 7.19 56.06 -2.85
CA LEU A 9 7.63 55.24 -1.72
C LEU A 9 6.46 54.82 -0.80
N ILE A 10 5.43 55.68 -0.67
CA ILE A 10 4.23 55.39 0.13
C ILE A 10 3.33 54.36 -0.57
N LEU A 11 3.28 54.37 -1.90
CA LEU A 11 2.55 53.36 -2.69
C LEU A 11 3.19 51.97 -2.63
N PHE A 12 4.50 51.87 -2.38
CA PHE A 12 5.19 50.59 -2.22
C PHE A 12 4.95 49.93 -0.84
N PHE A 13 4.56 50.69 0.18
CA PHE A 13 4.31 50.16 1.53
C PHE A 13 2.91 49.54 1.71
N TRP A 14 2.02 49.71 0.75
CA TRP A 14 0.64 49.21 0.84
C TRP A 14 0.43 47.84 0.19
N PHE A 15 1.45 47.30 -0.48
CA PHE A 15 1.40 45.95 -1.03
C PHE A 15 2.03 44.95 -0.06
N SER A 16 1.51 44.88 1.17
CA SER A 16 1.80 43.73 2.05
C SER A 16 0.99 42.54 1.54
N ALA A 17 1.61 41.74 0.66
CA ALA A 17 1.09 40.43 0.31
C ALA A 17 1.14 39.56 1.57
N SER A 18 0.00 39.42 2.25
CA SER A 18 -0.14 38.47 3.38
C SER A 18 -0.05 37.06 2.81
N ALA A 19 1.14 36.45 2.91
CA ALA A 19 1.31 35.03 2.67
C ALA A 19 0.73 34.29 3.86
N GLN A 20 -0.37 33.56 3.64
CA GLN A 20 -0.98 32.74 4.68
C GLN A 20 -0.05 31.54 4.97
N VAL A 21 0.39 31.40 6.21
CA VAL A 21 1.22 30.26 6.62
C VAL A 21 0.32 29.06 6.89
N VAL A 22 0.51 28.01 6.10
CA VAL A 22 -0.16 26.72 6.29
C VAL A 22 0.89 25.68 6.64
N ALA A 23 0.76 25.07 7.82
CA ALA A 23 1.62 23.97 8.24
C ALA A 23 0.85 22.66 8.06
N ILE A 24 1.41 21.77 7.24
CA ILE A 24 0.88 20.43 7.02
C ILE A 24 1.97 19.42 7.33
N GLN A 25 1.66 18.49 8.22
CA GLN A 25 2.58 17.44 8.61
C GLN A 25 1.91 16.07 8.46
N CYS A 26 2.51 15.22 7.63
CA CYS A 26 2.30 13.79 7.69
C CYS A 26 3.16 13.25 8.84
N VAL A 27 2.51 12.72 9.88
CA VAL A 27 3.18 12.45 11.17
C VAL A 27 4.19 11.30 11.06
N LYS A 28 3.94 10.31 10.18
CA LYS A 28 4.77 9.09 10.07
C LYS A 28 5.80 9.12 8.94
N ALA A 29 5.59 9.88 7.87
CA ALA A 29 6.54 9.99 6.77
C ALA A 29 6.39 11.35 6.06
N PRO A 30 7.45 12.16 5.94
CA PRO A 30 7.35 13.42 5.23
C PRO A 30 7.20 13.13 3.72
N ARG A 31 5.97 13.25 3.21
CA ARG A 31 5.55 13.20 1.79
C ARG A 31 5.21 11.83 1.19
N MET A 32 5.11 10.77 1.99
CA MET A 32 4.66 9.46 1.51
C MET A 32 3.50 8.96 2.35
N ALA A 33 2.53 8.32 1.72
CA ALA A 33 1.38 7.70 2.36
C ALA A 33 1.17 6.30 1.80
N TYR A 34 0.68 5.40 2.64
CA TYR A 34 0.43 4.02 2.25
C TYR A 34 -1.03 3.82 1.85
N VAL A 35 -1.22 3.21 0.69
CA VAL A 35 -2.56 2.91 0.15
C VAL A 35 -3.24 1.87 1.03
N GLY A 36 -4.53 2.09 1.31
CA GLY A 36 -5.38 1.20 2.11
C GLY A 36 -5.05 1.16 3.61
N LEU A 37 -4.10 1.98 4.06
CA LEU A 37 -3.75 2.15 5.48
C LEU A 37 -4.12 3.56 5.95
N ASP A 38 -4.29 3.70 7.26
CA ASP A 38 -4.56 4.98 7.90
C ASP A 38 -3.30 5.84 7.92
N ASN A 39 -3.38 7.03 7.33
CA ASN A 39 -2.30 8.00 7.29
C ASN A 39 -2.67 9.25 8.11
N PRO A 40 -2.07 9.44 9.30
CA PRO A 40 -2.34 10.62 10.12
C PRO A 40 -1.82 11.91 9.48
N LEU A 41 -2.67 12.93 9.47
CA LEU A 41 -2.43 14.25 8.89
C LEU A 41 -2.78 15.33 9.91
N LYS A 42 -1.81 16.19 10.22
CA LYS A 42 -2.03 17.40 11.02
C LYS A 42 -2.04 18.62 10.11
N VAL A 43 -3.04 19.47 10.28
CA VAL A 43 -3.24 20.69 9.50
C VAL A 43 -3.45 21.87 10.43
N ALA A 44 -2.64 22.90 10.27
CA ALA A 44 -2.83 24.18 10.92
C ALA A 44 -2.77 25.30 9.87
N VAL A 45 -3.69 26.24 9.98
CA VAL A 45 -3.79 27.40 9.09
C VAL A 45 -3.79 28.64 9.96
N ASP A 46 -2.80 29.51 9.77
CA ASP A 46 -2.67 30.71 10.58
C ASP A 46 -3.90 31.63 10.45
N GLY A 47 -4.33 32.19 11.58
CA GLY A 47 -5.51 33.03 11.70
C GLY A 47 -6.87 32.31 11.70
N TYR A 48 -6.91 30.98 11.66
CA TYR A 48 -8.17 30.22 11.66
C TYR A 48 -8.19 29.08 12.69
N PRO A 49 -9.29 28.90 13.44
CA PRO A 49 -9.44 27.77 14.34
C PRO A 49 -9.55 26.46 13.54
N GLY A 50 -9.11 25.36 14.14
CA GLY A 50 -9.19 24.03 13.51
C GLY A 50 -10.62 23.65 13.08
N SER A 51 -11.63 24.13 13.80
CA SER A 51 -13.06 23.89 13.49
C SER A 51 -13.53 24.57 12.20
N ALA A 52 -12.80 25.57 11.70
CA ALA A 52 -13.06 26.21 10.42
C ALA A 52 -12.43 25.47 9.23
N LEU A 53 -11.59 24.46 9.50
CA LEU A 53 -10.85 23.73 8.47
C LEU A 53 -11.72 22.66 7.82
N MET A 54 -11.69 22.62 6.50
CA MET A 54 -12.26 21.56 5.68
C MET A 54 -11.13 20.94 4.86
N VAL A 55 -10.89 19.66 5.05
CA VAL A 55 -9.86 18.93 4.32
C VAL A 55 -10.52 17.88 3.45
N THR A 56 -10.12 17.83 2.19
CA THR A 56 -10.62 16.84 1.23
C THR A 56 -9.46 16.17 0.51
N VAL A 57 -9.71 14.95 0.05
CA VAL A 57 -8.77 14.14 -0.72
C VAL A 57 -9.44 13.67 -2.01
N ASP A 58 -8.66 13.48 -3.07
CA ASP A 58 -9.16 13.02 -4.38
C ASP A 58 -9.12 11.50 -4.58
N ASN A 59 -8.61 10.74 -3.60
CA ASN A 59 -8.55 9.28 -3.61
C ASN A 59 -8.81 8.71 -2.21
N GLY A 60 -9.91 7.98 -2.03
CA GLY A 60 -10.27 7.35 -0.77
C GLY A 60 -11.04 8.26 0.19
N GLY A 61 -10.81 8.07 1.49
CA GLY A 61 -11.55 8.74 2.56
C GLY A 61 -10.65 9.63 3.43
N ILE A 62 -11.27 10.57 4.13
CA ILE A 62 -10.64 11.35 5.19
C ILE A 62 -11.63 11.54 6.34
N ASP A 63 -11.18 11.22 7.55
CA ASP A 63 -11.94 11.36 8.78
C ASP A 63 -11.16 12.26 9.77
N GLY A 64 -11.87 12.79 10.75
CA GLY A 64 -11.30 13.70 11.75
C GLY A 64 -11.77 15.15 11.59
N SER A 65 -11.26 16.01 12.47
CA SER A 65 -11.68 17.41 12.56
C SER A 65 -10.67 18.22 13.39
N ASN A 66 -10.85 19.54 13.46
CA ASN A 66 -10.07 20.41 14.33
C ASN A 66 -8.56 20.40 14.09
N GLY A 67 -8.14 20.15 12.84
CA GLY A 67 -6.71 20.09 12.48
C GLY A 67 -6.09 18.70 12.63
N ASP A 68 -6.82 17.72 13.17
CA ASP A 68 -6.40 16.33 13.27
C ASP A 68 -7.23 15.45 12.34
N TYR A 69 -6.58 14.87 11.34
CA TYR A 69 -7.21 14.05 10.33
C TYR A 69 -6.48 12.72 10.14
N ILE A 70 -7.22 11.74 9.64
CA ILE A 70 -6.70 10.47 9.15
C ILE A 70 -7.25 10.30 7.75
N PHE A 71 -6.38 10.16 6.75
CA PHE A 71 -6.80 9.86 5.39
C PHE A 71 -6.36 8.46 4.99
N THR A 72 -7.22 7.78 4.23
CA THR A 72 -7.06 6.38 3.85
C THR A 72 -7.23 6.29 2.33
N PRO A 73 -6.13 6.37 1.55
CA PRO A 73 -6.18 6.26 0.09
C PRO A 73 -6.74 4.90 -0.32
N LYS A 74 -7.63 4.86 -1.32
CA LYS A 74 -8.35 3.62 -1.66
C LYS A 74 -7.67 2.81 -2.76
N TYR A 75 -7.05 3.49 -3.72
CA TYR A 75 -6.45 2.87 -4.90
C TYR A 75 -5.00 3.30 -5.10
N PRO A 76 -4.15 2.47 -5.75
CA PRO A 76 -2.79 2.86 -6.07
C PRO A 76 -2.79 3.98 -7.13
N SER A 77 -1.93 4.97 -6.94
CA SER A 77 -1.63 6.05 -7.90
C SER A 77 -0.25 6.63 -7.60
N ASP A 78 0.31 7.48 -8.47
CA ASP A 78 1.61 8.11 -8.19
C ASP A 78 1.54 9.08 -6.99
N SER A 79 0.38 9.73 -6.84
CA SER A 79 0.14 10.68 -5.76
C SER A 79 -1.35 10.88 -5.46
N ILE A 80 -1.62 11.46 -4.30
CA ILE A 80 -2.91 11.95 -3.86
C ILE A 80 -2.84 13.46 -3.66
N THR A 81 -3.93 14.16 -3.99
CA THR A 81 -4.08 15.59 -3.69
C THR A 81 -4.85 15.77 -2.39
N ILE A 82 -4.24 16.47 -1.45
CA ILE A 82 -4.91 16.96 -0.24
C ILE A 82 -5.22 18.45 -0.45
N ARG A 83 -6.49 18.81 -0.33
CA ARG A 83 -6.96 20.20 -0.40
C ARG A 83 -7.39 20.65 0.98
N VAL A 84 -6.80 21.75 1.43
CA VAL A 84 -7.18 22.40 2.68
C VAL A 84 -7.94 23.67 2.33
N GLN A 85 -9.15 23.75 2.87
CA GLN A 85 -10.05 24.87 2.71
C GLN A 85 -10.43 25.41 4.10
N VAL A 86 -10.79 26.67 4.13
CA VAL A 86 -11.26 27.35 5.33
C VAL A 86 -12.67 27.85 5.07
N ARG A 87 -13.59 27.53 5.98
CA ARG A 87 -14.95 28.06 5.98
C ARG A 87 -14.98 29.34 6.80
N THR A 88 -15.33 30.45 6.15
CA THR A 88 -15.65 31.72 6.80
C THR A 88 -17.17 31.92 6.80
N PRO A 89 -17.71 32.94 7.52
CA PRO A 89 -19.13 33.25 7.46
C PRO A 89 -19.64 33.58 6.05
N THR A 90 -18.76 34.04 5.15
CA THR A 90 -19.14 34.54 3.83
C THR A 90 -18.80 33.59 2.69
N GLN A 91 -17.80 32.72 2.86
CA GLN A 91 -17.34 31.85 1.77
C GLN A 91 -16.51 30.66 2.28
N ILE A 92 -16.30 29.69 1.39
CA ILE A 92 -15.27 28.66 1.54
C ILE A 92 -14.11 29.04 0.63
N LYS A 93 -12.90 29.15 1.19
CA LYS A 93 -11.69 29.51 0.46
C LYS A 93 -10.69 28.36 0.51
N GLU A 94 -10.19 27.92 -0.65
CA GLU A 94 -9.03 27.02 -0.70
C GLU A 94 -7.78 27.80 -0.27
N VAL A 95 -7.09 27.30 0.75
CA VAL A 95 -5.89 27.93 1.32
C VAL A 95 -4.62 27.21 0.91
N GLN A 96 -4.68 25.90 0.71
CA GLN A 96 -3.52 25.11 0.31
C GLN A 96 -3.94 23.86 -0.47
N LYS A 97 -3.08 23.49 -1.43
CA LYS A 97 -3.13 22.21 -2.13
C LYS A 97 -1.78 21.53 -2.01
N ILE A 98 -1.75 20.27 -1.58
CA ILE A 98 -0.53 19.47 -1.45
C ILE A 98 -0.68 18.17 -2.21
N LYS A 99 0.40 17.75 -2.89
CA LYS A 99 0.52 16.41 -3.44
C LYS A 99 1.37 15.56 -2.51
N VAL A 100 0.87 14.38 -2.15
CA VAL A 100 1.58 13.39 -1.33
C VAL A 100 1.80 12.15 -2.20
N LYS A 101 3.01 11.59 -2.18
CA LYS A 101 3.31 10.35 -2.91
C LYS A 101 2.53 9.19 -2.29
N LEU A 102 1.91 8.35 -3.10
CA LEU A 102 1.34 7.10 -2.61
C LEU A 102 2.28 5.95 -2.90
N GLU A 103 2.36 5.01 -1.96
CA GLU A 103 3.09 3.76 -2.12
C GLU A 103 2.27 2.60 -1.59
N CYS A 104 2.44 1.44 -2.22
CA CYS A 104 1.94 0.20 -1.65
C CYS A 104 2.84 -0.22 -0.49
N PHE A 105 2.24 -0.84 0.53
CA PHE A 105 3.04 -1.42 1.60
C PHE A 105 3.91 -2.54 1.02
N PRO A 106 5.23 -2.54 1.27
CA PRO A 106 6.13 -3.52 0.67
C PRO A 106 5.86 -4.91 1.27
N ILE A 107 5.38 -5.83 0.44
CA ILE A 107 5.27 -7.25 0.75
C ILE A 107 6.25 -7.98 -0.16
N ASP A 108 7.29 -8.60 0.42
CA ASP A 108 8.40 -9.17 -0.33
C ASP A 108 8.48 -10.71 -0.28
N SER A 109 7.70 -11.33 0.61
CA SER A 109 7.75 -12.75 0.87
C SER A 109 6.43 -13.32 1.40
N THR A 110 6.22 -14.60 1.15
CA THR A 110 5.13 -15.46 1.63
C THR A 110 5.74 -16.72 2.25
N THR A 111 4.92 -17.61 2.79
CA THR A 111 5.34 -18.93 3.27
C THR A 111 4.56 -20.03 2.58
N PHE A 112 5.14 -21.23 2.59
CA PHE A 112 4.47 -22.47 2.25
C PHE A 112 4.48 -23.36 3.49
N MET A 113 3.32 -23.60 4.09
CA MET A 113 3.18 -24.32 5.36
C MET A 113 4.04 -23.71 6.48
N GLY A 114 4.16 -22.37 6.51
CA GLY A 114 4.98 -21.64 7.48
C GLY A 114 6.50 -21.59 7.17
N HIS A 115 6.95 -22.23 6.09
CA HIS A 115 8.36 -22.20 5.67
C HIS A 115 8.58 -21.22 4.51
N ARG A 116 9.74 -20.56 4.47
CA ARG A 116 10.11 -19.63 3.38
C ARG A 116 10.83 -20.32 2.22
N SER A 117 11.57 -21.40 2.53
CA SER A 117 12.28 -22.27 1.59
C SER A 117 12.88 -23.47 2.34
N GLY A 118 13.49 -24.41 1.63
CA GLY A 118 14.30 -25.49 2.20
C GLY A 118 13.54 -26.81 2.34
N PHE A 119 13.75 -27.54 3.43
CA PHE A 119 13.10 -28.84 3.60
C PHE A 119 11.67 -28.70 4.12
N ILE A 120 10.78 -29.53 3.57
CA ILE A 120 9.38 -29.68 4.00
C ILE A 120 9.02 -31.16 3.97
N THR A 121 8.16 -31.64 4.88
CA THR A 121 7.78 -33.05 4.84
C THR A 121 6.82 -33.32 3.68
N ALA A 122 6.95 -34.48 3.02
CA ALA A 122 6.00 -34.87 1.98
C ALA A 122 4.55 -34.86 2.51
N GLY A 123 4.34 -35.24 3.77
CA GLY A 123 3.04 -35.18 4.42
C GLY A 123 2.46 -33.77 4.49
N GLN A 124 3.25 -32.76 4.86
CA GLN A 124 2.81 -31.35 4.86
C GLN A 124 2.44 -30.87 3.46
N VAL A 125 3.21 -31.23 2.44
CA VAL A 125 2.93 -30.83 1.06
C VAL A 125 1.60 -31.40 0.57
N ARG A 126 1.31 -32.68 0.84
CA ARG A 126 0.09 -33.35 0.40
C ARG A 126 -1.19 -32.77 1.01
N VAL A 127 -1.10 -32.17 2.19
CA VAL A 127 -2.26 -31.53 2.86
C VAL A 127 -2.31 -30.02 2.63
N ALA A 128 -1.31 -29.44 1.97
CA ALA A 128 -1.25 -28.01 1.73
C ALA A 128 -2.30 -27.59 0.70
N ILE A 129 -2.95 -26.46 0.96
CA ILE A 129 -4.00 -25.90 0.08
C ILE A 129 -3.40 -24.98 -0.99
N GLY A 130 -2.26 -24.34 -0.69
CA GLY A 130 -1.62 -23.32 -1.52
C GLY A 130 -0.51 -22.61 -0.75
N LEU A 131 -0.15 -21.40 -1.20
CA LEU A 131 0.78 -20.50 -0.49
C LEU A 131 0.04 -19.64 0.55
N ASP A 132 0.72 -19.32 1.65
CA ASP A 132 0.13 -18.60 2.78
C ASP A 132 0.12 -17.08 2.56
N GLY A 133 -1.06 -16.45 2.61
CA GLY A 133 -1.19 -14.99 2.50
C GLY A 133 -0.76 -14.20 3.75
N ASN A 134 -0.39 -14.86 4.84
CA ASN A 134 -0.03 -14.17 6.09
C ASN A 134 0.91 -15.03 6.94
N PRO A 135 2.19 -14.65 7.12
CA PRO A 135 3.06 -15.32 8.08
C PRO A 135 2.45 -15.19 9.48
N GLN A 136 2.21 -16.31 10.17
CA GLN A 136 1.70 -16.30 11.54
C GLN A 136 2.62 -15.47 12.46
N GLY A 137 2.03 -14.63 13.33
CA GLY A 137 2.75 -13.95 14.42
C GLY A 137 3.01 -12.44 14.24
N PHE A 138 2.48 -11.79 13.20
CA PHE A 138 2.58 -10.34 13.05
C PHE A 138 1.20 -9.68 12.98
N GLU A 139 0.73 -9.14 14.11
CA GLU A 139 -0.53 -8.38 14.22
C GLU A 139 -0.49 -7.03 13.48
N LEU A 140 0.69 -6.59 13.06
CA LEU A 140 0.91 -5.32 12.35
C LEU A 140 1.13 -5.50 10.84
N THR A 141 1.19 -6.74 10.33
CA THR A 141 1.42 -6.96 8.90
C THR A 141 0.09 -6.82 8.14
N PRO A 142 0.04 -6.00 7.10
CA PRO A 142 -1.18 -5.84 6.32
C PRO A 142 -1.63 -7.17 5.70
N HIS A 143 -2.92 -7.47 5.83
CA HIS A 143 -3.50 -8.66 5.24
C HIS A 143 -3.32 -8.63 3.72
N PHE A 144 -2.71 -9.67 3.17
CA PHE A 144 -2.68 -9.93 1.74
C PHE A 144 -3.10 -11.38 1.48
N HIS A 145 -3.32 -11.69 0.21
CA HIS A 145 -3.42 -13.07 -0.23
C HIS A 145 -2.67 -13.25 -1.54
N VAL A 146 -2.10 -14.44 -1.70
CA VAL A 146 -1.40 -14.83 -2.92
C VAL A 146 -2.45 -15.03 -4.02
N THR A 147 -2.39 -14.22 -5.06
CA THR A 147 -3.36 -14.25 -6.17
C THR A 147 -2.89 -15.10 -7.34
N GLY A 148 -1.62 -15.51 -7.35
CA GLY A 148 -1.11 -16.41 -8.36
C GLY A 148 0.34 -16.80 -8.11
N PHE A 149 0.76 -17.85 -8.78
CA PHE A 149 2.13 -18.35 -8.78
C PHE A 149 2.29 -19.38 -9.90
N LYS A 150 3.53 -19.59 -10.34
CA LYS A 150 3.91 -20.76 -11.12
C LYS A 150 4.48 -21.81 -10.17
N VAL A 151 3.95 -23.02 -10.20
CA VAL A 151 4.48 -24.18 -9.48
C VAL A 151 5.18 -25.12 -10.47
N ARG A 152 6.34 -25.61 -10.07
CA ARG A 152 7.07 -26.69 -10.75
C ARG A 152 7.36 -27.80 -9.75
N VAL A 153 7.24 -29.04 -10.20
CA VAL A 153 7.64 -30.21 -9.41
C VAL A 153 8.65 -31.01 -10.21
N ILE A 154 9.80 -31.29 -9.60
CA ILE A 154 10.87 -32.09 -10.17
C ILE A 154 11.00 -33.38 -9.36
N ARG A 155 10.98 -34.51 -10.05
CA ARG A 155 11.16 -35.85 -9.47
C ARG A 155 12.26 -36.56 -10.22
N ASP A 156 13.27 -37.06 -9.50
CA ASP A 156 14.40 -37.77 -10.09
C ASP A 156 15.09 -37.01 -11.24
N GLY A 157 15.09 -35.67 -11.16
CA GLY A 157 15.67 -34.78 -12.18
C GLY A 157 14.74 -34.41 -13.34
N GLU A 158 13.54 -34.99 -13.43
CA GLU A 158 12.56 -34.70 -14.48
C GLU A 158 11.46 -33.75 -13.98
N GLU A 159 11.08 -32.76 -14.80
CA GLU A 159 9.95 -31.86 -14.51
C GLU A 159 8.62 -32.58 -14.78
N ILE A 160 7.94 -33.00 -13.73
CA ILE A 160 6.65 -33.72 -13.82
C ILE A 160 5.44 -32.79 -13.74
N LEU A 161 5.64 -31.51 -13.36
CA LEU A 161 4.61 -30.47 -13.33
C LEU A 161 5.22 -29.10 -13.60
N SER A 162 4.49 -28.27 -14.38
CA SER A 162 4.84 -26.87 -14.65
C SER A 162 3.57 -26.09 -14.96
N LYS A 163 2.96 -25.45 -13.97
CA LYS A 163 1.66 -24.79 -14.12
C LYS A 163 1.62 -23.43 -13.45
N SER A 164 0.91 -22.50 -14.07
CA SER A 164 0.60 -21.20 -13.49
C SER A 164 -0.82 -21.22 -12.96
N LEU A 165 -0.99 -20.88 -11.68
CA LEU A 165 -2.28 -20.70 -11.04
C LEU A 165 -2.54 -19.22 -10.82
N SER A 166 -3.79 -18.81 -10.99
CA SER A 166 -4.22 -17.45 -10.70
C SER A 166 -5.67 -17.43 -10.23
N ASN A 167 -5.90 -16.88 -9.04
CA ASN A 167 -7.22 -16.64 -8.49
C ASN A 167 -7.16 -15.38 -7.64
N ARG A 168 -7.94 -14.37 -8.04
CA ARG A 168 -7.99 -13.07 -7.35
C ARG A 168 -8.46 -13.17 -5.90
N ARG A 169 -9.09 -14.27 -5.47
CA ARG A 169 -9.52 -14.50 -4.08
C ARG A 169 -8.53 -15.35 -3.27
N GLY A 170 -7.42 -15.76 -3.88
CA GLY A 170 -6.45 -16.68 -3.28
C GLY A 170 -6.26 -17.89 -4.18
N ALA A 171 -5.08 -18.02 -4.80
CA ALA A 171 -4.73 -19.15 -5.64
C ALA A 171 -4.50 -20.41 -4.79
N ARG A 172 -5.19 -21.49 -5.15
CA ARG A 172 -5.12 -22.78 -4.44
C ARG A 172 -4.80 -23.90 -5.42
N PHE A 173 -4.21 -24.98 -4.92
CA PHE A 173 -3.88 -26.15 -5.76
C PHE A 173 -5.14 -26.80 -6.34
N VAL A 174 -6.25 -26.80 -5.59
CA VAL A 174 -7.56 -27.31 -6.02
C VAL A 174 -8.18 -26.52 -7.19
N ASP A 175 -7.62 -25.35 -7.53
CA ASP A 175 -8.08 -24.58 -8.70
C ASP A 175 -7.62 -25.22 -10.03
N ASP A 176 -6.74 -26.25 -10.00
CA ASP A 176 -6.28 -27.03 -11.16
C ASP A 176 -6.09 -28.51 -10.79
N GLU A 177 -6.80 -29.40 -11.48
CA GLU A 177 -6.83 -30.84 -11.18
C GLU A 177 -5.44 -31.52 -11.29
N GLU A 178 -4.59 -31.06 -12.21
CA GLU A 178 -3.27 -31.63 -12.40
C GLU A 178 -2.34 -31.23 -11.25
N VAL A 179 -2.39 -29.96 -10.84
CA VAL A 179 -1.65 -29.46 -9.68
C VAL A 179 -2.10 -30.18 -8.42
N GLU A 180 -3.41 -30.24 -8.13
CA GLU A 180 -3.95 -30.93 -6.96
C GLU A 180 -3.50 -32.40 -6.90
N ARG A 181 -3.62 -33.12 -8.03
CA ARG A 181 -3.21 -34.52 -8.13
C ARG A 181 -1.71 -34.71 -7.87
N VAL A 182 -0.86 -33.88 -8.46
CA VAL A 182 0.60 -33.99 -8.27
C VAL A 182 0.98 -33.64 -6.84
N MET A 183 0.48 -32.54 -6.29
CA MET A 183 0.78 -32.11 -4.91
C MET A 183 0.33 -33.16 -3.87
N SER A 184 -0.82 -33.80 -4.09
CA SER A 184 -1.32 -34.90 -3.24
C SER A 184 -0.49 -36.19 -3.31
N ASN A 185 0.38 -36.33 -4.31
CA ASN A 185 1.24 -37.49 -4.54
C ASN A 185 2.74 -37.15 -4.51
N ILE A 186 3.11 -36.08 -3.79
CA ILE A 186 4.51 -35.71 -3.55
C ILE A 186 5.20 -36.80 -2.72
N ASN A 187 6.42 -37.15 -3.12
CA ASN A 187 7.29 -38.12 -2.47
C ASN A 187 8.50 -37.42 -1.86
N ALA A 188 9.12 -38.06 -0.88
CA ALA A 188 10.43 -37.62 -0.40
C ALA A 188 11.42 -37.59 -1.56
N GLY A 189 12.23 -36.53 -1.64
CA GLY A 189 13.15 -36.25 -2.74
C GLY A 189 12.60 -35.33 -3.83
N ASP A 190 11.28 -35.13 -3.92
CA ASP A 190 10.71 -34.20 -4.91
C ASP A 190 11.09 -32.75 -4.60
N SER A 191 11.49 -31.98 -5.61
CA SER A 191 11.67 -30.53 -5.48
C SER A 191 10.39 -29.79 -5.91
N ILE A 192 9.89 -28.89 -5.07
CA ILE A 192 8.76 -28.01 -5.35
C ILE A 192 9.27 -26.57 -5.46
N ILE A 193 9.07 -25.93 -6.61
CA ILE A 193 9.54 -24.58 -6.89
C ILE A 193 8.36 -23.68 -7.20
N PHE A 194 8.21 -22.59 -6.46
CA PHE A 194 7.24 -21.54 -6.73
C PHE A 194 7.94 -20.30 -7.28
N THR A 195 7.51 -19.82 -8.44
CA THR A 195 8.00 -18.60 -9.08
C THR A 195 6.85 -17.70 -9.50
N ASN A 196 7.15 -16.47 -9.93
CA ASN A 196 6.15 -15.51 -10.40
C ASN A 196 4.98 -15.34 -9.40
N ILE A 197 5.29 -15.34 -8.11
CA ILE A 197 4.28 -15.26 -7.06
C ILE A 197 3.73 -13.85 -7.06
N THR A 198 2.41 -13.71 -7.20
CA THR A 198 1.69 -12.44 -7.19
C THR A 198 0.76 -12.34 -5.98
N TYR A 199 0.46 -11.12 -5.55
CA TYR A 199 -0.47 -10.88 -4.45
C TYR A 199 -1.42 -9.72 -4.69
N LEU A 200 -2.46 -9.69 -3.86
CA LEU A 200 -3.33 -8.55 -3.64
C LEU A 200 -3.30 -8.22 -2.15
N GLY A 201 -2.83 -7.01 -1.84
CA GLY A 201 -2.80 -6.42 -0.50
C GLY A 201 -3.86 -5.34 -0.33
N TYR A 202 -3.70 -4.50 0.70
CA TYR A 202 -4.64 -3.41 0.97
C TYR A 202 -4.76 -2.40 -0.17
N GLY A 203 -5.95 -1.80 -0.27
CA GLY A 203 -6.22 -0.72 -1.20
C GLY A 203 -5.90 -1.07 -2.65
N GLU A 204 -6.21 -2.30 -3.05
CA GLU A 204 -6.01 -2.82 -4.41
C GLU A 204 -4.54 -2.88 -4.86
N CYS A 205 -3.59 -2.79 -3.92
CA CYS A 205 -2.18 -2.95 -4.21
C CYS A 205 -1.86 -4.36 -4.68
N THR A 206 -1.23 -4.46 -5.84
CA THR A 206 -0.71 -5.72 -6.38
C THR A 206 0.80 -5.66 -6.51
N GLY A 207 1.44 -6.81 -6.49
CA GLY A 207 2.88 -6.92 -6.67
C GLY A 207 3.33 -8.34 -6.86
N THR A 208 4.64 -8.52 -6.92
CA THR A 208 5.30 -9.82 -7.02
C THR A 208 6.18 -10.09 -5.80
N MET A 209 6.40 -11.35 -5.49
CA MET A 209 7.29 -11.80 -4.42
C MET A 209 8.45 -12.62 -4.96
N LYS A 210 9.44 -12.82 -4.09
CA LYS A 210 10.58 -13.70 -4.34
C LYS A 210 10.12 -15.14 -4.54
N SER A 211 10.77 -15.83 -5.46
CA SER A 211 10.61 -17.28 -5.65
C SER A 211 11.03 -18.03 -4.39
N MET A 212 10.49 -19.24 -4.23
CA MET A 212 10.81 -20.16 -3.15
C MET A 212 10.96 -21.57 -3.69
N GLU A 213 11.85 -22.33 -3.06
CA GLU A 213 12.17 -23.70 -3.43
C GLU A 213 12.18 -24.57 -2.20
N PHE A 214 11.59 -25.74 -2.34
CA PHE A 214 11.49 -26.75 -1.31
C PHE A 214 11.93 -28.11 -1.81
N VAL A 215 12.49 -28.91 -0.91
CA VAL A 215 12.76 -30.33 -1.14
C VAL A 215 11.95 -31.12 -0.13
N ALA A 216 11.11 -32.02 -0.62
CA ALA A 216 10.29 -32.89 0.21
C ALA A 216 11.19 -33.92 0.95
N ASN A 217 11.01 -34.09 2.25
CA ASN A 217 11.66 -35.14 3.05
C ASN A 217 10.68 -36.13 3.68
#